data_AF-A0A7J4PTF2-F1
#
_entry.id   AF-A0A7J4PTF2-F1
#
_cell.length_a   1.000
_cell.length_b   1.000
_cell.length_c   1.000
_cell.angle_alpha   90.00
_cell.angle_beta   90.00
_cell.angle_gamma   90.00
#
_symmetry.space_group_name_H-M   'P 1'
#
loop_
_entity.id
_entity.type
_entity.pdbx_description
1 polymer ?
#
loop_
_entity_poly.entity_id
_entity_poly.type
_entity_poly.pdbx_seq_one_letter_code
_entity_poly.pdbx_strand_id
1 'polypeptide(L)'
;MVSEKKALWVVFRPEKPESVAAMREKFLVSYPAFREMPGLFSKVWWCDSETGEWGAMYIFNSDEELQEYVQSDTWRNKVPEKYGYKPEIVAILDLGCILYKNAVIEGENSWLTEPQDES
;
A
#
# COMPACT_ATOMS: atom_id res chain seq x y z
N MET A 1 1.51 11.87 -22.87
CA MET A 1 2.42 10.99 -22.12
C MET A 1 1.55 10.12 -21.24
N VAL A 2 1.63 8.80 -21.41
CA VAL A 2 1.08 7.86 -20.42
C VAL A 2 1.82 8.13 -19.11
N SER A 3 1.11 8.17 -18.00
CA SER A 3 1.73 8.43 -16.70
C SER A 3 2.90 7.50 -16.45
N GLU A 4 3.97 8.04 -15.88
CA GLU A 4 5.14 7.25 -15.50
C GLU A 4 4.83 6.34 -14.31
N LYS A 5 3.87 6.70 -13.45
CA LYS A 5 3.61 5.96 -12.21
C LYS A 5 2.77 4.71 -12.45
N LYS A 6 3.19 3.62 -11.81
CA LYS A 6 2.45 2.35 -11.78
C LYS A 6 1.85 2.09 -10.42
N ALA A 7 0.59 1.68 -10.38
CA ALA A 7 -0.01 1.06 -9.21
C ALA A 7 0.17 -0.45 -9.26
N LEU A 8 0.52 -1.06 -8.13
CA LEU A 8 0.51 -2.50 -7.90
C LEU A 8 -0.52 -2.82 -6.83
N TRP A 9 -1.58 -3.54 -7.21
CA TRP A 9 -2.58 -4.03 -6.27
C TRP A 9 -2.23 -5.45 -5.83
N VAL A 10 -2.03 -5.61 -4.53
CA VAL A 10 -1.68 -6.88 -3.89
C VAL A 10 -2.76 -7.29 -2.90
N VAL A 11 -3.13 -8.57 -2.92
CA VAL A 11 -4.04 -9.21 -1.97
C VAL A 11 -3.34 -10.35 -1.22
N PHE A 12 -3.70 -10.48 0.04
CA PHE A 12 -3.36 -11.55 0.98
C PHE A 12 -4.67 -12.20 1.44
N ARG A 13 -4.77 -13.52 1.27
CA ARG A 13 -5.95 -14.32 1.65
C ARG A 13 -5.56 -15.38 2.70
N PRO A 14 -5.37 -14.99 3.97
CA PRO A 14 -5.05 -15.94 5.03
C PRO A 14 -6.21 -16.90 5.29
N GLU A 15 -5.91 -18.15 5.65
CA GLU A 15 -6.94 -19.10 6.14
C GLU A 15 -7.61 -18.63 7.45
N LYS A 16 -6.87 -17.85 8.26
CA LYS A 16 -7.34 -17.25 9.51
C LYS A 16 -7.14 -15.74 9.44
N PRO A 17 -8.19 -14.99 9.06
CA PRO A 17 -8.14 -13.54 9.06
C PRO A 17 -7.80 -12.97 10.43
N GLU A 18 -7.00 -11.90 10.45
CA GLU A 18 -6.65 -11.18 11.66
C GLU A 18 -7.47 -9.90 11.78
N SER A 19 -7.64 -9.40 13.01
CA SER A 19 -8.31 -8.11 13.20
C SER A 19 -7.45 -6.96 12.65
N VAL A 20 -8.11 -5.88 12.23
CA VAL A 20 -7.43 -4.67 11.75
C VAL A 20 -6.44 -4.12 12.79
N ALA A 21 -6.79 -4.18 14.08
CA ALA A 21 -5.92 -3.74 15.16
C ALA A 21 -4.63 -4.59 15.22
N ALA A 22 -4.75 -5.91 15.20
CA ALA A 22 -3.60 -6.82 15.21
C ALA A 22 -2.72 -6.64 13.96
N MET A 23 -3.34 -6.47 12.80
CA MET A 23 -2.62 -6.15 11.56
C MET A 23 -1.85 -4.84 11.69
N ARG A 24 -2.49 -3.77 12.18
CA ARG A 24 -1.86 -2.45 12.35
C ARG A 24 -0.60 -2.53 13.21
N GLU A 25 -0.67 -3.23 14.35
CA GLU A 25 0.50 -3.45 15.23
C GLU A 25 1.65 -4.17 14.49
N LYS A 26 1.34 -5.23 13.73
CA LYS A 26 2.35 -5.97 12.96
C LYS A 26 2.98 -5.13 11.84
N PHE A 27 2.19 -4.29 11.15
CA PHE A 27 2.68 -3.53 10.01
C PHE A 27 3.51 -2.31 10.42
N LEU A 28 3.25 -1.71 11.59
CA LEU A 28 4.08 -0.63 12.14
C LEU A 28 5.55 -1.01 12.25
N VAL A 29 5.87 -2.28 12.55
CA VAL A 29 7.26 -2.77 12.61
C VAL A 29 7.91 -2.79 11.23
N SER A 30 7.16 -3.10 10.17
CA SER A 30 7.67 -3.14 8.80
C SER A 30 7.58 -1.81 8.06
N TYR A 31 6.86 -0.83 8.58
CA TYR A 31 6.67 0.47 7.96
C TYR A 31 7.99 1.19 7.63
N PRO A 32 9.02 1.21 8.51
CA PRO A 32 10.28 1.91 8.21
C PRO A 32 10.97 1.42 6.93
N ALA A 33 10.88 0.12 6.62
CA ALA A 33 11.50 -0.45 5.41
C ALA A 33 10.85 0.04 4.11
N PHE A 34 9.56 0.40 4.15
CA PHE A 34 8.85 0.94 2.98
C PHE A 34 8.91 2.47 2.92
N ARG A 35 8.96 3.13 4.07
CA ARG A 35 9.09 4.59 4.16
C ARG A 35 10.35 5.09 3.44
N GLU A 36 11.44 4.36 3.60
CA GLU A 36 12.75 4.74 3.04
C GLU A 36 13.04 4.06 1.70
N MET A 37 12.06 3.38 1.09
CA MET A 37 12.25 2.64 -0.17
C MET A 37 12.32 3.61 -1.35
N PRO A 38 13.48 3.74 -2.03
CA PRO A 38 13.58 4.58 -3.21
C PRO A 38 12.63 4.09 -4.29
N GLY A 39 12.03 5.02 -5.03
CA GLY A 39 11.08 4.70 -6.11
C GLY A 39 9.65 4.39 -5.66
N LEU A 40 9.43 4.09 -4.38
CA LEU A 40 8.08 3.93 -3.84
C LEU A 40 7.48 5.30 -3.51
N PHE A 41 6.60 5.80 -4.37
CA PHE A 41 5.90 7.06 -4.19
C PHE A 41 4.89 7.01 -3.05
N SER A 42 4.14 5.92 -2.94
CA SER A 42 3.14 5.73 -1.89
C SER A 42 2.88 4.26 -1.65
N LYS A 43 2.48 3.94 -0.43
CA LYS A 43 1.99 2.62 -0.07
C LYS A 43 0.85 2.75 0.93
N VAL A 44 -0.25 2.09 0.63
CA VAL A 44 -1.43 2.03 1.50
C VAL A 44 -1.73 0.57 1.79
N TRP A 45 -1.86 0.24 3.08
CA TRP A 45 -2.42 -1.03 3.49
C TRP A 45 -3.94 -0.90 3.53
N TRP A 46 -4.63 -1.91 3.02
CA TRP A 46 -6.08 -1.99 3.03
C TRP A 46 -6.51 -3.31 3.65
N CYS A 47 -7.73 -3.34 4.17
CA CYS A 47 -8.37 -4.56 4.65
C CYS A 47 -9.84 -4.53 4.23
N ASP A 48 -10.37 -5.69 3.91
CA ASP A 48 -11.79 -5.95 3.79
C ASP A 48 -12.21 -6.83 4.97
N SER A 49 -12.95 -6.24 5.91
CA SER A 49 -13.41 -6.95 7.10
C SER A 49 -14.51 -7.97 6.82
N GLU A 50 -15.20 -7.87 5.69
CA GLU A 50 -16.28 -8.81 5.32
C GLU A 50 -15.70 -10.12 4.80
N THR A 51 -14.70 -10.03 3.94
CA THR A 51 -14.04 -11.20 3.34
C THR A 51 -12.83 -11.69 4.13
N GLY A 52 -12.30 -10.86 5.04
CA GLY A 52 -11.06 -11.13 5.78
C GLY A 52 -9.80 -10.99 4.93
N GLU A 53 -9.94 -10.46 3.71
CA GLU A 53 -8.82 -10.13 2.83
C GLU A 53 -8.12 -8.87 3.29
N TRP A 54 -6.83 -8.79 3.02
CA TRP A 54 -6.09 -7.55 3.21
C TRP A 54 -5.00 -7.45 2.16
N GLY A 55 -4.35 -6.31 2.09
CA GLY A 55 -3.17 -6.20 1.27
C GLY A 55 -2.60 -4.82 1.22
N ALA A 56 -1.97 -4.53 0.09
CA ALA A 56 -1.33 -3.25 -0.12
C ALA A 56 -1.54 -2.77 -1.55
N MET A 57 -1.73 -1.47 -1.66
CA MET A 57 -1.60 -0.73 -2.90
C MET A 57 -0.25 -0.04 -2.86
N TYR A 58 0.59 -0.31 -3.86
CA TYR A 58 1.87 0.38 -4.02
C TYR A 58 1.76 1.32 -5.22
N ILE A 59 2.38 2.49 -5.12
CA ILE A 59 2.53 3.41 -6.22
C ILE A 59 4.03 3.61 -6.42
N PHE A 60 4.55 3.20 -7.57
CA PHE A 60 5.95 3.41 -7.96
C PHE A 60 6.09 4.65 -8.84
N ASN A 61 7.26 5.29 -8.86
CA ASN A 61 7.46 6.44 -9.75
C ASN A 61 7.58 6.02 -11.22
N SER A 62 8.04 4.78 -11.48
CA SER A 62 8.17 4.22 -12.83
C SER A 62 7.77 2.74 -12.90
N ASP A 63 7.63 2.22 -14.13
CA ASP A 63 7.51 0.78 -14.37
C ASP A 63 8.78 0.01 -13.98
N GLU A 64 9.96 0.58 -14.27
CA GLU A 64 11.25 -0.02 -13.95
C GLU A 64 11.37 -0.29 -12.45
N GLU A 65 11.06 0.70 -11.61
CA GLU A 65 11.09 0.56 -10.15
C GLU A 65 10.10 -0.49 -9.63
N LEU A 66 8.92 -0.59 -10.26
CA LEU A 66 7.95 -1.66 -9.94
C LEU A 66 8.54 -3.03 -10.30
N GLN A 67 9.12 -3.18 -11.50
CA GLN A 67 9.69 -4.45 -11.94
C GLN A 67 10.86 -4.87 -11.05
N GLU A 68 11.73 -3.93 -10.68
CA GLU A 68 12.81 -4.17 -9.71
C GLU A 68 12.25 -4.69 -8.38
N TYR A 69 11.21 -4.05 -7.84
CA TYR A 69 10.57 -4.50 -6.61
C TYR A 69 9.98 -5.91 -6.71
N VAL A 70 9.21 -6.20 -7.76
CA VAL A 70 8.58 -7.52 -7.96
C VAL A 70 9.63 -8.63 -8.20
N GLN A 71 10.78 -8.28 -8.78
CA GLN A 71 11.88 -9.22 -9.00
C GLN A 71 12.80 -9.37 -7.77
N SER A 72 12.70 -8.44 -6.82
CA SER A 72 13.54 -8.42 -5.61
C SER A 72 13.34 -9.64 -4.71
N ASP A 73 14.39 -9.97 -3.96
CA ASP A 73 14.36 -10.97 -2.89
C ASP A 73 13.31 -10.63 -1.81
N THR A 74 13.11 -9.35 -1.53
CA THR A 74 12.09 -8.88 -0.59
C THR A 74 10.70 -9.35 -0.99
N TRP A 75 10.33 -9.18 -2.27
CA TRP A 75 9.03 -9.61 -2.75
C TRP A 75 8.93 -11.13 -2.89
N ARG A 76 9.96 -11.76 -3.48
CA ARG A 76 9.90 -13.18 -3.85
C ARG A 76 10.03 -14.13 -2.66
N ASN A 77 10.78 -13.74 -1.63
CA ASN A 77 11.13 -14.62 -0.51
C ASN A 77 10.72 -14.03 0.84
N LYS A 78 11.19 -12.83 1.20
CA LYS A 78 10.99 -12.28 2.56
C LYS A 78 9.52 -12.01 2.90
N VAL A 79 8.74 -11.50 1.95
CA VAL A 79 7.30 -11.25 2.17
C VAL A 79 6.55 -12.57 2.36
N PRO A 80 6.65 -13.57 1.47
CA PRO A 80 6.05 -14.88 1.70
C PRO A 80 6.48 -15.55 3.00
N GLU A 81 7.77 -15.53 3.33
CA GLU A 81 8.31 -16.10 4.57
C GLU A 81 7.71 -15.43 5.81
N LYS A 82 7.57 -14.10 5.79
CA LYS A 82 7.03 -13.33 6.91
C LYS A 82 5.57 -13.68 7.20
N TYR A 83 4.74 -13.82 6.16
CA TYR A 83 3.30 -14.04 6.33
C TYR A 83 2.90 -15.52 6.28
N GLY A 84 3.79 -16.41 5.82
CA GLY A 84 3.53 -17.84 5.70
C GLY A 84 2.70 -18.22 4.47
N TYR A 85 2.41 -17.27 3.58
CA TYR A 85 1.70 -17.49 2.32
C TYR A 85 2.08 -16.43 1.29
N LYS A 86 1.89 -16.78 0.01
CA LYS A 86 2.33 -15.95 -1.11
C LYS A 86 1.29 -14.85 -1.39
N PRO A 87 1.70 -13.56 -1.45
CA PRO A 87 0.82 -12.50 -1.92
C PRO A 87 0.46 -12.68 -3.40
N GLU A 88 -0.76 -12.30 -3.75
CA GLU A 88 -1.24 -12.27 -5.13
C GLU A 88 -1.16 -10.85 -5.70
N ILE A 89 -0.60 -10.71 -6.90
CA ILE A 89 -0.74 -9.49 -7.69
C ILE A 89 -2.07 -9.58 -8.43
N VAL A 90 -3.01 -8.72 -8.05
CA VAL A 90 -4.32 -8.65 -8.72
C VAL A 90 -4.21 -7.88 -10.02
N ALA A 91 -3.53 -6.74 -9.99
CA ALA A 91 -3.36 -5.88 -11.15
C ALA A 91 -2.13 -4.98 -11.05
N ILE A 92 -1.59 -4.63 -12.21
CA ILE A 92 -0.69 -3.50 -12.41
C ILE A 92 -1.44 -2.47 -13.26
N LEU A 93 -1.52 -1.23 -12.80
CA LEU A 93 -2.37 -0.19 -13.38
C LEU A 93 -1.56 1.07 -13.74
N ASP A 94 -1.92 1.70 -14.85
CA ASP A 94 -1.41 3.02 -15.24
C ASP A 94 -2.19 4.12 -14.49
N LEU A 95 -1.54 4.86 -13.60
CA LEU A 95 -2.22 5.86 -12.76
C LEU A 95 -2.27 7.22 -13.43
N GLY A 96 -3.42 7.90 -13.49
CA GLY A 96 -3.48 9.27 -14.02
C GLY A 96 -3.47 9.37 -15.55
N CYS A 97 -3.63 8.24 -16.25
CA CYS A 97 -3.84 8.21 -17.70
C CYS A 97 -5.17 8.87 -18.13
N ILE A 98 -6.16 8.93 -17.22
CA ILE A 98 -7.45 9.58 -17.44
C ILE A 98 -7.52 10.93 -16.69
N LEU A 99 -7.31 10.92 -15.36
CA LEU A 99 -7.29 12.11 -14.51
C LEU A 99 -6.53 11.78 -13.21
N TYR A 100 -5.81 12.76 -12.65
CA TYR A 100 -5.21 12.66 -11.32
C TYR A 100 -5.57 13.90 -10.49
N LYS A 101 -6.15 13.67 -9.30
CA LYS A 101 -6.38 14.72 -8.31
C LYS A 101 -5.33 14.57 -7.21
N ASN A 102 -4.51 15.59 -7.03
CA ASN A 102 -3.67 15.71 -5.85
C ASN A 102 -4.49 16.34 -4.71
N ALA A 103 -4.49 15.73 -3.53
CA ALA A 103 -5.10 16.31 -2.34
C ALA A 103 -4.09 16.26 -1.19
N VAL A 104 -3.76 17.42 -0.62
CA VAL A 104 -2.97 17.54 0.61
C VAL A 104 -3.95 18.00 1.68
N ILE A 105 -4.22 17.14 2.66
CA ILE A 105 -5.27 17.35 3.66
C ILE A 105 -4.73 17.70 5.06
N GLU A 106 -3.41 17.70 5.23
CA GLU A 106 -2.71 18.17 6.44
C GLU A 106 -1.22 18.49 6.13
N GLY A 107 -0.53 19.16 7.07
CA GLY A 107 0.85 19.65 6.99
C GLY A 107 1.23 20.37 8.30
N GLU A 108 2.51 20.72 8.52
CA GLU A 108 2.91 21.53 9.69
C GLU A 108 2.12 22.86 9.67
N ASN A 109 1.15 23.01 10.58
CA ASN A 109 0.12 24.07 10.66
C ASN A 109 -1.07 24.02 9.66
N SER A 110 -1.48 22.84 9.18
CA SER A 110 -2.70 22.70 8.35
C SER A 110 -3.89 22.16 9.14
N TRP A 111 -5.11 22.61 8.80
CA TRP A 111 -6.35 22.48 9.57
C TRP A 111 -6.62 21.06 10.08
N LEU A 112 -6.55 20.89 11.41
CA LEU A 112 -7.50 20.04 12.11
C LEU A 112 -8.88 20.64 11.85
N THR A 113 -9.68 20.05 10.96
CA THR A 113 -11.14 20.15 11.15
C THR A 113 -11.43 19.49 12.48
N GLU A 114 -11.40 20.27 13.56
CA GLU A 114 -12.11 19.91 14.77
C GLU A 114 -13.55 19.53 14.34
N PRO A 115 -14.10 18.39 14.78
CA PRO A 115 -15.50 18.11 14.55
C PRO A 115 -16.29 19.29 15.11
N GLN A 116 -17.13 19.92 14.28
CA GLN A 116 -18.13 20.85 14.80
C GLN A 116 -19.00 20.03 15.74
N ASP A 117 -18.89 20.31 17.03
CA ASP A 117 -19.85 19.86 18.03
C ASP A 117 -21.25 20.25 17.53
N GLU A 118 -22.03 19.27 17.10
CA GLU A 118 -23.45 19.43 16.87
C GLU A 118 -24.10 19.71 18.23
N SER A 119 -24.64 20.92 18.36
CA SER A 119 -25.40 21.40 19.52
C SER A 119 -26.88 21.09 19.38
#